data_AF-A0A561R1P8-F1
#
_entry.id   AF-A0A561R1P8-F1
#
_cell.length_a   1.000
_cell.length_b   1.000
_cell.length_c   1.000
_cell.angle_alpha   90.00
_cell.angle_beta   90.00
_cell.angle_gamma   90.00
#
_symmetry.space_group_name_H-M   'P 1'
#
loop_
_entity.id
_entity.type
_entity.pdbx_description
1 polymer ?
#
loop_
_entity_poly.entity_id
_entity_poly.type
_entity_poly.pdbx_seq_one_letter_code
_entity_poly.pdbx_strand_id
1 'polypeptide(L)'
;MESTGRFNAELRALQSNSYDRCQSCGAQLPREVAAYAGYAADGSARYVGECCVQELDELATHVYWWWEADKRVEPSTTLWRYMDLAKFLQLLDGSALFFSRADKFEDPFEGASGLESREKEWDAFYLDYFRRVVRNPPPGVTTALLSEDAVEQNAQHLLASIRDGAIRDRRSTFVSCWHANSGESEALWRLYCPPGSSGVVIKTTAGRLMSALDPNAPVKLGRVQYVDFRTSFAGFHDRIFWKRKSLSHEAEVRAVIARRLSEDRSGVSVSINLSELIEVIVPSPLAPAWFSTLLGSILERFNLQIPVQESELLAQPFF
;
A
#
# COMPACT_ATOMS: atom_id res chain seq x y z
N MET A 1 -3.45 -19.68 -23.09
CA MET A 1 -2.55 -18.64 -23.61
C MET A 1 -1.30 -18.66 -22.75
N GLU A 2 -0.09 -18.57 -23.31
CA GLU A 2 1.12 -18.44 -22.50
C GLU A 2 1.27 -17.01 -21.98
N SER A 3 1.79 -16.85 -20.77
CA SER A 3 1.92 -15.57 -20.08
C SER A 3 3.17 -14.82 -20.55
N THR A 4 3.04 -13.58 -21.00
CA THR A 4 4.18 -12.78 -21.49
C THR A 4 4.98 -12.10 -20.37
N GLY A 5 4.36 -11.90 -19.19
CA GLY A 5 4.95 -11.16 -18.08
C GLY A 5 4.99 -9.64 -18.27
N ARG A 6 4.42 -9.10 -19.36
CA ARG A 6 4.45 -7.67 -19.68
C ARG A 6 3.52 -6.88 -18.76
N PHE A 7 4.06 -6.20 -17.75
CA PHE A 7 3.27 -5.52 -16.72
C PHE A 7 3.56 -4.01 -16.65
N ASN A 8 2.72 -3.19 -17.31
CA ASN A 8 2.85 -1.72 -17.33
C ASN A 8 2.06 -1.04 -16.20
N ALA A 9 2.12 0.30 -16.12
CA ALA A 9 1.46 1.07 -15.07
C ALA A 9 -0.08 0.97 -15.12
N GLU A 10 -0.68 0.99 -16.31
CA GLU A 10 -2.13 0.87 -16.48
C GLU A 10 -2.65 -0.49 -16.01
N LEU A 11 -1.96 -1.58 -16.40
CA LEU A 11 -2.35 -2.92 -16.00
C LEU A 11 -2.19 -3.15 -14.49
N ARG A 12 -1.17 -2.54 -13.86
CA ARG A 12 -1.03 -2.51 -12.38
C ARG A 12 -2.19 -1.77 -11.72
N ALA A 13 -2.60 -0.64 -12.26
CA ALA A 13 -3.71 0.13 -11.72
C ALA A 13 -5.03 -0.67 -11.80
N LEU A 14 -5.29 -1.33 -12.93
CA LEU A 14 -6.45 -2.19 -13.10
C LEU A 14 -6.45 -3.36 -12.12
N GLN A 15 -5.32 -4.04 -11.94
CA GLN A 15 -5.22 -5.13 -10.96
C GLN A 15 -5.55 -4.65 -9.53
N SER A 16 -5.05 -3.49 -9.12
CA SER A 16 -5.29 -2.97 -7.77
C SER A 16 -6.75 -2.54 -7.55
N ASN A 17 -7.43 -2.06 -8.60
CA ASN A 17 -8.78 -1.48 -8.50
C ASN A 17 -9.90 -2.46 -8.83
N SER A 18 -9.63 -3.52 -9.59
CA SER A 18 -10.64 -4.44 -10.10
C SER A 18 -10.46 -5.88 -9.65
N TYR A 19 -9.65 -6.15 -8.62
CA TYR A 19 -9.26 -7.53 -8.27
C TYR A 19 -10.42 -8.53 -8.06
N ASP A 20 -11.58 -8.05 -7.62
CA ASP A 20 -12.75 -8.87 -7.35
C ASP A 20 -13.86 -8.73 -8.41
N ARG A 21 -13.61 -7.99 -9.51
CA ARG A 21 -14.60 -7.73 -10.58
C ARG A 21 -13.99 -7.73 -11.97
N CYS A 22 -14.69 -8.35 -12.91
CA CYS A 22 -14.34 -8.25 -14.33
C CYS A 22 -14.52 -6.80 -14.80
N GLN A 23 -13.48 -6.18 -15.35
CA GLN A 23 -13.55 -4.81 -15.85
C GLN A 23 -14.54 -4.67 -17.01
N SER A 24 -14.64 -5.68 -17.88
CA SER A 24 -15.43 -5.59 -19.10
C SER A 24 -16.94 -5.74 -18.87
N CYS A 25 -17.35 -6.68 -18.01
CA CYS A 25 -18.77 -6.97 -17.78
C CYS A 25 -19.26 -6.67 -16.35
N GLY A 26 -18.38 -6.26 -15.43
CA GLY A 26 -18.71 -5.95 -14.05
C GLY A 26 -19.00 -7.16 -13.14
N ALA A 27 -18.94 -8.38 -13.68
CA ALA A 27 -19.20 -9.60 -12.94
C ALA A 27 -18.22 -9.77 -11.77
N GLN A 28 -18.73 -10.22 -10.61
CA GLN A 28 -17.89 -10.54 -9.46
C GLN A 28 -17.00 -11.75 -9.79
N LEU A 29 -15.71 -11.64 -9.54
CA LEU A 29 -14.75 -12.72 -9.71
C LEU A 29 -14.70 -13.57 -8.44
N PRO A 30 -14.80 -14.91 -8.53
CA PRO A 30 -14.61 -15.79 -7.37
C PRO A 30 -13.16 -15.74 -6.85
N ARG A 31 -12.97 -15.91 -5.54
CA ARG A 31 -11.63 -15.96 -4.91
C ARG A 31 -10.78 -17.14 -5.37
N GLU A 32 -11.41 -18.26 -5.69
CA GLU A 32 -10.74 -19.53 -6.00
C GLU A 32 -10.32 -19.65 -7.47
N VAL A 33 -10.73 -18.69 -8.31
CA VAL A 33 -10.47 -18.69 -9.75
C VAL A 33 -9.53 -17.54 -10.08
N ALA A 34 -8.55 -17.80 -10.96
CA ALA A 34 -7.68 -16.74 -11.45
C ALA A 34 -8.50 -15.71 -12.25
N ALA A 35 -8.22 -14.44 -12.01
CA ALA A 35 -8.46 -13.41 -13.00
C ALA A 35 -7.32 -13.39 -14.03
N TYR A 36 -7.55 -12.72 -15.15
CA TYR A 36 -6.62 -12.62 -16.27
C TYR A 36 -6.30 -11.15 -16.50
N ALA A 37 -5.03 -10.80 -16.36
CA ALA A 37 -4.51 -9.47 -16.65
C ALA A 37 -3.73 -9.53 -17.97
N GLY A 38 -4.03 -8.63 -18.90
CA GLY A 38 -3.45 -8.66 -20.24
C GLY A 38 -3.79 -7.43 -21.06
N TYR A 39 -3.72 -7.59 -22.39
CA TYR A 39 -3.99 -6.52 -23.35
C TYR A 39 -4.93 -7.01 -24.44
N ALA A 40 -5.83 -6.12 -24.87
CA ALA A 40 -6.68 -6.34 -26.03
C ALA A 40 -5.90 -6.08 -27.35
N ALA A 41 -6.53 -6.38 -28.49
CA ALA A 41 -5.97 -6.19 -29.84
C ALA A 41 -5.46 -4.76 -30.11
N ASP A 42 -6.11 -3.76 -29.51
CA ASP A 42 -5.75 -2.34 -29.62
C ASP A 42 -4.61 -1.92 -28.67
N GLY A 43 -4.09 -2.86 -27.88
CA GLY A 43 -3.04 -2.64 -26.88
C GLY A 43 -3.56 -2.11 -25.54
N SER A 44 -4.87 -1.89 -25.37
CA SER A 44 -5.44 -1.43 -24.10
C SER A 44 -5.30 -2.49 -23.00
N ALA A 45 -4.92 -2.05 -21.80
CA ALA A 45 -4.81 -2.93 -20.64
C ALA A 45 -6.20 -3.42 -20.18
N ARG A 46 -6.30 -4.70 -19.83
CA ARG A 46 -7.54 -5.37 -19.42
C ARG A 46 -7.34 -6.25 -18.19
N TYR A 47 -8.31 -6.19 -17.27
CA TYR A 47 -8.40 -7.10 -16.13
C TYR A 47 -9.78 -7.80 -16.12
N VAL A 48 -9.81 -9.08 -16.46
CA VAL A 48 -11.06 -9.80 -16.73
C VAL A 48 -11.11 -11.15 -16.02
N GLY A 49 -12.33 -11.65 -15.79
CA GLY A 49 -12.54 -13.04 -15.41
C GLY A 49 -12.60 -13.95 -16.63
N GLU A 50 -12.82 -15.25 -16.39
CA GLU A 50 -13.08 -16.23 -17.45
C GLU A 50 -14.25 -15.81 -18.37
N CYS A 51 -15.23 -15.07 -17.83
CA CYS A 51 -16.37 -14.52 -18.58
C CYS A 51 -16.00 -13.59 -19.76
N CYS A 52 -14.83 -12.94 -19.70
CA CYS A 52 -14.36 -11.98 -20.70
C CYS A 52 -12.92 -12.26 -21.15
N VAL A 53 -12.38 -13.46 -20.89
CA VAL A 53 -10.98 -13.79 -21.21
C VAL A 53 -10.71 -13.73 -22.73
N GLN A 54 -11.74 -13.95 -23.54
CA GLN A 54 -11.69 -13.82 -25.00
C GLN A 54 -11.42 -12.39 -25.50
N GLU A 55 -11.53 -11.37 -24.66
CA GLU A 55 -11.17 -9.99 -25.00
C GLU A 55 -9.65 -9.73 -24.90
N LEU A 56 -8.89 -10.69 -24.35
CA LEU A 56 -7.44 -10.62 -24.30
C LEU A 56 -6.86 -11.21 -25.58
N ASP A 57 -6.05 -10.41 -26.28
CA ASP A 57 -5.17 -10.87 -27.35
C ASP A 57 -3.81 -11.32 -26.78
N GLU A 58 -3.38 -10.69 -25.68
CA GLU A 58 -2.16 -11.02 -24.96
C GLU A 58 -2.46 -11.22 -23.47
N LEU A 59 -2.09 -12.38 -22.92
CA LEU A 59 -2.11 -12.63 -21.48
C LEU A 59 -0.77 -12.18 -20.88
N ALA A 60 -0.82 -11.17 -20.01
CA ALA A 60 0.36 -10.74 -19.28
C ALA A 60 0.63 -11.64 -18.07
N THR A 61 -0.39 -11.97 -17.28
CA THR A 61 -0.30 -12.87 -16.13
C THR A 61 -1.67 -13.36 -15.63
N HIS A 62 -1.68 -14.55 -15.03
CA HIS A 62 -2.79 -14.98 -14.18
C HIS A 62 -2.71 -14.27 -12.83
N VAL A 63 -3.82 -13.66 -12.42
CA VAL A 63 -3.91 -12.97 -11.12
C VAL A 63 -4.81 -13.77 -10.20
N TYR A 64 -4.18 -14.36 -9.19
CA TYR A 64 -4.89 -14.84 -8.03
C TYR A 64 -4.83 -13.80 -6.92
N TRP A 65 -5.97 -13.51 -6.32
CA TRP A 65 -6.08 -12.53 -5.24
C TRP A 65 -6.49 -13.26 -3.96
N TRP A 66 -5.55 -13.28 -3.01
CA TRP A 66 -5.68 -13.98 -1.72
C TRP A 66 -5.71 -13.01 -0.54
N TRP A 67 -5.84 -11.71 -0.82
CA TRP A 67 -5.79 -10.67 0.20
C TRP A 67 -7.16 -10.45 0.84
N GLU A 68 -7.15 -10.13 2.13
CA GLU A 68 -8.34 -9.94 2.95
C GLU A 68 -8.72 -8.46 3.04
N ALA A 69 -7.74 -7.56 2.98
CA ALA A 69 -7.93 -6.12 3.02
C ALA A 69 -8.47 -5.58 1.69
N ASP A 70 -9.50 -4.73 1.76
CA ASP A 70 -9.91 -3.90 0.62
C ASP A 70 -8.92 -2.77 0.39
N LYS A 71 -8.04 -2.93 -0.58
CA LYS A 71 -6.96 -1.99 -0.87
C LYS A 71 -7.31 -0.99 -1.96
N ARG A 72 -8.54 -0.96 -2.48
CA ARG A 72 -8.87 -0.13 -3.67
C ARG A 72 -8.64 1.36 -3.41
N VAL A 73 -8.03 2.03 -4.38
CA VAL A 73 -7.81 3.47 -4.37
C VAL A 73 -8.12 4.02 -5.76
N GLU A 74 -9.22 4.76 -5.88
CA GLU A 74 -9.58 5.40 -7.14
C GLU A 74 -8.46 6.36 -7.59
N PRO A 75 -8.08 6.40 -8.88
CA PRO A 75 -7.01 7.27 -9.36
C PRO A 75 -7.22 8.76 -9.05
N SER A 76 -8.48 9.20 -8.96
CA SER A 76 -8.87 10.57 -8.60
C SER A 76 -8.83 10.85 -7.10
N THR A 77 -8.57 9.84 -6.25
CA THR A 77 -8.48 10.03 -4.79
C THR A 77 -7.37 11.02 -4.47
N THR A 78 -7.73 12.15 -3.85
CA THR A 78 -6.77 13.12 -3.32
C THR A 78 -5.93 12.48 -2.22
N LEU A 79 -4.62 12.66 -2.31
CA LEU A 79 -3.64 12.19 -1.34
C LEU A 79 -2.82 13.37 -0.80
N TRP A 80 -2.61 13.36 0.51
CA TRP A 80 -1.85 14.36 1.26
C TRP A 80 -0.65 13.69 1.92
N ARG A 81 0.54 14.29 1.82
CA ARG A 81 1.72 13.84 2.55
C ARG A 81 2.36 14.99 3.32
N TYR A 82 2.21 14.96 4.63
CA TYR A 82 2.75 15.93 5.57
C TYR A 82 4.22 15.61 5.86
N MET A 83 5.08 16.63 5.87
CA MET A 83 6.50 16.47 6.19
C MET A 83 7.14 17.78 6.62
N ASP A 84 8.17 17.68 7.46
CA ASP A 84 9.02 18.81 7.80
C ASP A 84 9.83 19.31 6.60
N LEU A 85 10.41 20.51 6.72
CA LEU A 85 11.21 21.13 5.67
C LEU A 85 12.42 20.27 5.25
N ALA A 86 13.06 19.55 6.17
CA ALA A 86 14.25 18.76 5.87
C ALA A 86 13.90 17.56 4.97
N LYS A 87 12.81 16.85 5.28
CA LYS A 87 12.27 15.76 4.45
C LYS A 87 11.79 16.28 3.10
N PHE A 88 11.18 17.47 3.06
CA PHE A 88 10.78 18.10 1.81
C PHE A 88 11.99 18.41 0.92
N LEU A 89 13.04 19.01 1.47
CA LEU A 89 14.29 19.27 0.75
C LEU A 89 14.95 17.98 0.27
N GLN A 90 14.95 16.92 1.09
CA GLN A 90 15.46 15.60 0.69
C GLN A 90 14.68 15.03 -0.51
N LEU A 91 13.36 15.19 -0.54
CA LEU A 91 12.52 14.75 -1.66
C LEU A 91 12.84 15.51 -2.95
N LEU A 92 13.02 16.84 -2.86
CA LEU A 92 13.35 17.69 -4.01
C LEU A 92 14.75 17.39 -4.55
N ASP A 93 15.76 17.37 -3.67
CA ASP A 93 17.16 17.14 -4.01
C ASP A 93 17.38 15.76 -4.65
N GLY A 94 16.78 14.73 -4.05
CA GLY A 94 16.89 13.37 -4.58
C GLY A 94 15.99 13.11 -5.78
N SER A 95 14.99 13.96 -6.07
CA SER A 95 13.86 13.65 -6.95
C SER A 95 13.37 12.21 -6.70
N ALA A 96 13.22 11.86 -5.42
CA ALA A 96 13.00 10.49 -4.99
C ALA A 96 12.05 10.43 -3.79
N LEU A 97 11.14 9.46 -3.83
CA LEU A 97 10.23 9.15 -2.75
C LEU A 97 10.87 8.13 -1.81
N PHE A 98 11.00 8.49 -0.53
CA PHE A 98 11.52 7.59 0.49
C PHE A 98 10.41 6.66 1.03
N PHE A 99 10.74 5.37 1.11
CA PHE A 99 9.95 4.30 1.70
C PHE A 99 10.67 3.75 2.93
N SER A 100 10.10 3.98 4.11
CA SER A 100 10.63 3.50 5.39
C SER A 100 10.38 2.01 5.55
N ARG A 101 11.34 1.27 6.11
CA ARG A 101 11.15 -0.15 6.43
C ARG A 101 10.09 -0.31 7.52
N ALA A 102 9.20 -1.28 7.37
CA ALA A 102 8.02 -1.42 8.24
C ALA A 102 8.36 -1.65 9.72
N ASP A 103 9.48 -2.31 10.02
CA ASP A 103 9.97 -2.50 11.41
C ASP A 103 10.52 -1.22 12.06
N LYS A 104 10.65 -0.10 11.33
CA LYS A 104 11.09 1.21 11.83
C LYS A 104 9.96 2.16 12.17
N PHE A 105 8.71 1.73 12.00
CA PHE A 105 7.55 2.52 12.40
C PHE A 105 7.43 2.51 13.93
N GLU A 106 6.91 3.61 14.49
CA GLU A 106 6.74 3.75 15.94
C GLU A 106 5.63 2.85 16.48
N ASP A 107 4.58 2.59 15.70
CA ASP A 107 3.49 1.72 16.12
C ASP A 107 3.93 0.24 16.11
N PRO A 108 3.96 -0.45 17.26
CA PRO A 108 4.34 -1.86 17.32
C PRO A 108 3.39 -2.80 16.56
N PHE A 109 2.19 -2.33 16.16
CA PHE A 109 1.22 -3.13 15.41
C PHE A 109 1.45 -3.09 13.89
N GLU A 110 2.47 -2.37 13.43
CA GLU A 110 2.78 -2.25 12.00
C GLU A 110 3.28 -3.58 11.44
N GLY A 111 2.36 -4.31 10.78
CA GLY A 111 2.57 -5.68 10.32
C GLY A 111 2.26 -6.77 11.35
N ALA A 112 1.53 -6.46 12.43
CA ALA A 112 1.12 -7.45 13.44
C ALA A 112 -0.11 -8.27 12.99
N SER A 113 -0.22 -9.50 13.48
CA SER A 113 -1.41 -10.35 13.25
C SER A 113 -2.58 -9.99 14.18
N GLY A 114 -2.32 -9.47 15.37
CA GLY A 114 -3.32 -9.19 16.39
C GLY A 114 -2.71 -8.92 17.76
N LEU A 115 -3.53 -9.01 18.81
CA LEU A 115 -3.08 -8.89 20.20
C LEU A 115 -2.35 -10.16 20.66
N GLU A 116 -1.26 -9.97 21.40
CA GLU A 116 -0.51 -11.06 22.06
C GLU A 116 -1.41 -11.92 22.96
N SER A 117 -2.33 -11.29 23.71
CA SER A 117 -3.28 -12.01 24.57
C SER A 117 -4.20 -12.98 23.83
N ARG A 118 -4.33 -12.85 22.51
CA ARG A 118 -5.16 -13.68 21.64
C ARG A 118 -4.33 -14.61 20.73
N GLU A 119 -3.02 -14.70 20.93
CA GLU A 119 -2.14 -15.55 20.12
C GLU A 119 -2.60 -17.01 20.11
N LYS A 120 -3.04 -17.55 21.24
CA LYS A 120 -3.56 -18.93 21.33
C LYS A 120 -4.82 -19.15 20.50
N GLU A 121 -5.71 -18.15 20.41
CA GLU A 121 -6.90 -18.22 19.57
C GLU A 121 -6.51 -18.23 18.08
N TRP A 122 -5.54 -17.39 17.72
CA TRP A 122 -5.00 -17.32 16.37
C TRP A 122 -4.33 -18.64 15.96
N ASP A 123 -3.51 -19.22 16.84
CA ASP A 123 -2.87 -20.52 16.62
C ASP A 123 -3.88 -21.63 16.41
N ALA A 124 -4.90 -21.71 17.27
CA ALA A 124 -5.94 -22.73 17.18
C ALA A 124 -6.68 -22.65 15.85
N PHE A 125 -7.02 -21.43 15.40
CA PHE A 125 -7.66 -21.21 14.10
C PHE A 125 -6.79 -21.68 12.93
N TYR A 126 -5.53 -21.23 12.87
CA TYR A 126 -4.65 -21.58 11.76
C TYR A 126 -4.21 -23.05 11.76
N LEU A 127 -4.06 -23.67 12.93
CA LEU A 127 -3.81 -25.11 13.00
C LEU A 127 -4.99 -25.92 12.46
N ASP A 128 -6.23 -25.57 12.82
CA ASP A 128 -7.42 -26.21 12.23
C ASP A 128 -7.46 -26.02 10.70
N TYR A 129 -7.23 -24.80 10.23
CA TYR A 129 -7.14 -24.51 8.80
C TYR A 129 -6.05 -25.35 8.10
N PHE A 130 -4.83 -25.37 8.63
CA PHE A 130 -3.72 -26.10 8.01
C PHE A 130 -3.91 -27.61 8.05
N ARG A 131 -4.49 -28.18 9.11
CA ARG A 131 -4.88 -29.61 9.12
C ARG A 131 -5.83 -29.93 7.98
N ARG A 132 -6.80 -29.06 7.70
CA ARG A 132 -7.74 -29.25 6.56
C ARG A 132 -7.03 -29.16 5.22
N VAL A 133 -6.14 -28.19 5.04
CA VAL A 133 -5.35 -28.01 3.82
C VAL A 133 -4.44 -29.22 3.57
N VAL A 134 -3.75 -29.72 4.60
CA VAL A 134 -2.86 -30.89 4.50
C VAL A 134 -3.64 -32.16 4.18
N ARG A 135 -4.86 -32.32 4.74
CA ARG A 135 -5.73 -33.46 4.45
C ARG A 135 -6.34 -33.43 3.05
N ASN A 136 -6.55 -32.23 2.49
CA ASN A 136 -7.22 -32.04 1.20
C ASN A 136 -6.33 -31.22 0.28
N PRO A 137 -5.23 -31.80 -0.23
CA PRO A 137 -4.35 -31.08 -1.12
C PRO A 137 -5.05 -30.80 -2.47
N PRO A 138 -4.57 -29.80 -3.24
CA PRO A 138 -5.12 -29.48 -4.54
C PRO A 138 -5.11 -30.68 -5.52
N PRO A 139 -6.06 -30.75 -6.46
CA PRO A 139 -6.10 -31.79 -7.49
C PRO A 139 -4.76 -31.92 -8.22
N GLY A 140 -4.29 -33.16 -8.41
CA GLY A 140 -2.99 -33.45 -9.05
C GLY A 140 -1.83 -33.69 -8.08
N VAL A 141 -2.00 -33.38 -6.79
CA VAL A 141 -1.05 -33.78 -5.74
C VAL A 141 -1.48 -35.14 -5.18
N THR A 142 -0.70 -36.18 -5.45
CA THR A 142 -0.96 -37.53 -4.89
C THR A 142 -0.36 -37.59 -3.49
N THR A 143 -1.15 -37.34 -2.46
CA THR A 143 -0.76 -37.69 -1.09
C THR A 143 -1.21 -39.12 -0.81
N ALA A 144 -0.27 -40.01 -0.50
CA ALA A 144 -0.61 -41.18 0.30
C ALA A 144 -1.35 -40.70 1.56
N LEU A 145 -2.35 -41.45 2.04
CA LEU A 145 -3.07 -41.12 3.28
C LEU A 145 -2.03 -40.83 4.37
N LEU A 146 -1.90 -39.55 4.75
CA LEU A 146 -0.97 -39.14 5.77
C LEU A 146 -1.48 -39.67 7.12
N SER A 147 -0.57 -40.15 7.97
CA SER A 147 -0.94 -40.45 9.35
C SER A 147 -1.37 -39.17 10.08
N GLU A 148 -2.20 -39.30 11.12
CA GLU A 148 -2.60 -38.14 11.92
C GLU A 148 -1.40 -37.40 12.53
N ASP A 149 -0.35 -38.13 12.94
CA ASP A 149 0.90 -37.53 13.41
C ASP A 149 1.59 -36.69 12.32
N ALA A 150 1.59 -37.16 11.07
CA ALA A 150 2.17 -36.41 9.95
C ALA A 150 1.33 -35.17 9.59
N VAL A 151 0.00 -35.26 9.69
CA VAL A 151 -0.90 -34.10 9.51
C VAL A 151 -0.61 -33.04 10.57
N GLU A 152 -0.47 -33.44 11.83
CA GLU A 152 -0.17 -32.54 12.93
C GLU A 152 1.19 -31.86 12.78
N GLN A 153 2.25 -32.63 12.48
CA GLN A 153 3.59 -32.08 12.24
C GLN A 153 3.60 -31.07 11.08
N ASN A 154 2.93 -31.39 9.97
CA ASN A 154 2.84 -30.47 8.84
C ASN A 154 2.07 -29.18 9.18
N ALA A 155 0.96 -29.29 9.92
CA ALA A 155 0.20 -28.11 10.35
C ALA A 155 1.03 -27.20 11.28
N GLN A 156 1.79 -27.79 12.21
CA GLN A 156 2.70 -27.05 13.08
C GLN A 156 3.84 -26.37 12.30
N HIS A 157 4.42 -27.07 11.31
CA HIS A 157 5.44 -26.48 10.43
C HIS A 157 4.88 -25.30 9.60
N LEU A 158 3.65 -25.41 9.09
CA LEU A 158 3.00 -24.32 8.36
C LEU A 158 2.74 -23.12 9.28
N LEU A 159 2.26 -23.34 10.51
CA LEU A 159 2.08 -22.30 11.51
C LEU A 159 3.41 -21.58 11.84
N ALA A 160 4.48 -22.35 12.08
CA ALA A 160 5.81 -21.79 12.32
C ALA A 160 6.31 -20.96 11.12
N SER A 161 6.11 -21.47 9.90
CA SER A 161 6.51 -20.78 8.68
C SER A 161 5.81 -19.42 8.50
N ILE A 162 4.50 -19.32 8.77
CA ILE A 162 3.77 -18.04 8.66
C ILE A 162 4.12 -17.05 9.78
N ARG A 163 4.55 -17.53 10.95
CA ARG A 163 5.09 -16.70 12.04
C ARG A 163 6.45 -16.12 11.69
N ASP A 164 7.37 -16.96 11.24
CA ASP A 164 8.68 -16.51 10.79
C ASP A 164 8.55 -15.58 9.58
N GLY A 165 7.58 -15.86 8.70
CA GLY A 165 7.18 -14.99 7.60
C GLY A 165 6.87 -13.58 8.08
N ALA A 166 6.03 -13.44 9.10
CA ALA A 166 5.64 -12.14 9.66
C ALA A 166 6.85 -11.27 10.05
N ILE A 167 7.82 -11.85 10.73
CA ILE A 167 9.02 -11.14 11.20
C ILE A 167 9.89 -10.74 10.00
N ARG A 168 10.08 -11.64 9.03
CA ARG A 168 10.85 -11.37 7.81
C ARG A 168 10.17 -10.32 6.93
N ASP A 169 8.85 -10.35 6.83
CA ASP A 169 8.07 -9.43 6.02
C ASP A 169 8.24 -7.99 6.51
N ARG A 170 8.22 -7.76 7.83
CA ARG A 170 8.48 -6.42 8.41
C ARG A 170 9.86 -5.87 8.05
N ARG A 171 10.86 -6.72 7.86
CA ARG A 171 12.24 -6.34 7.46
C ARG A 171 12.45 -6.27 5.95
N SER A 172 11.49 -6.73 5.15
CA SER A 172 11.57 -6.71 3.68
C SER A 172 10.42 -5.94 3.03
N THR A 173 9.63 -5.23 3.84
CA THR A 173 8.54 -4.37 3.40
C THR A 173 8.90 -2.92 3.68
N PHE A 174 8.78 -2.08 2.65
CA PHE A 174 9.09 -0.66 2.68
C PHE A 174 7.85 0.14 2.31
N VAL A 175 7.55 1.18 3.07
CA VAL A 175 6.26 1.88 3.03
C VAL A 175 6.46 3.38 2.93
N SER A 176 5.70 4.01 2.04
CA SER A 176 5.48 5.44 1.98
C SER A 176 4.00 5.73 2.27
N CYS A 177 3.73 6.45 3.35
CA CYS A 177 2.39 6.76 3.84
C CYS A 177 1.85 8.06 3.22
N TRP A 178 0.57 8.03 2.87
CA TRP A 178 -0.23 9.13 2.36
C TRP A 178 -1.57 9.13 3.07
N HIS A 179 -2.28 10.25 3.05
CA HIS A 179 -3.57 10.40 3.72
C HIS A 179 -4.64 10.77 2.71
N ALA A 180 -5.75 10.03 2.66
CA ALA A 180 -6.88 10.28 1.76
C ALA A 180 -8.00 11.07 2.46
N ASN A 181 -7.63 12.07 3.26
CA ASN A 181 -8.57 12.96 3.93
C ASN A 181 -9.24 13.90 2.91
N SER A 182 -10.48 14.30 3.20
CA SER A 182 -11.22 15.28 2.37
C SER A 182 -10.61 16.68 2.40
N GLY A 183 -9.83 16.99 3.44
CA GLY A 183 -9.15 18.26 3.67
C GLY A 183 -7.91 18.08 4.55
N GLU A 184 -7.37 19.18 5.03
CA GLU A 184 -6.24 19.21 5.95
C GLU A 184 -6.62 18.64 7.33
N SER A 185 -5.62 18.05 8.00
CA SER A 185 -5.78 17.52 9.36
C SER A 185 -4.84 18.25 10.30
N GLU A 186 -5.40 19.01 11.24
CA GLU A 186 -4.62 19.69 12.28
C GLU A 186 -3.81 18.66 13.11
N ALA A 187 -4.39 17.48 13.38
CA ALA A 187 -3.72 16.42 14.11
C ALA A 187 -2.47 15.90 13.35
N LEU A 188 -2.58 15.70 12.03
CA LEU A 188 -1.44 15.29 11.20
C LEU A 188 -0.40 16.40 11.07
N TRP A 189 -0.81 17.67 10.98
CA TRP A 189 0.11 18.79 11.04
C TRP A 189 0.94 18.75 12.33
N ARG A 190 0.30 18.60 13.48
CA ARG A 190 1.01 18.53 14.77
C ARG A 190 1.90 17.30 14.90
N LEU A 191 1.51 16.17 14.29
CA LEU A 191 2.28 14.92 14.31
C LEU A 191 3.56 15.02 13.46
N TYR A 192 3.44 15.54 12.23
CA TYR A 192 4.56 15.60 11.28
C TYR A 192 5.37 16.90 11.37
N CYS A 193 4.73 17.97 11.82
CA CYS A 193 5.29 19.31 12.01
C CYS A 193 4.94 19.83 13.41
N PRO A 194 5.53 19.26 14.48
CA PRO A 194 5.25 19.69 15.85
C PRO A 194 5.60 21.18 16.07
N PRO A 195 5.03 21.84 17.10
CA PRO A 195 5.29 23.24 17.39
C PRO A 195 6.78 23.56 17.42
N GLY A 196 7.19 24.63 16.73
CA GLY A 196 8.60 25.01 16.57
C GLY A 196 9.28 24.41 15.33
N SER A 197 8.62 23.51 14.61
CA SER A 197 9.04 23.07 13.27
C SER A 197 8.21 23.75 12.18
N SER A 198 8.76 23.80 10.97
CA SER A 198 8.03 24.22 9.77
C SER A 198 8.13 23.12 8.73
N GLY A 199 7.12 23.03 7.90
CA GLY A 199 6.98 21.96 6.94
C GLY A 199 5.86 22.25 5.96
N VAL A 200 5.65 21.29 5.08
CA VAL A 200 4.70 21.38 4.00
C VAL A 200 3.86 20.11 3.94
N VAL A 201 2.74 20.21 3.25
CA VAL A 201 2.03 19.06 2.73
C VAL A 201 2.09 19.10 1.22
N ILE A 202 2.44 17.96 0.63
CA ILE A 202 2.28 17.72 -0.80
C ILE A 202 0.88 17.17 -1.02
N LYS A 203 0.11 17.84 -1.87
CA LYS A 203 -1.18 17.37 -2.36
C LYS A 203 -1.01 16.81 -3.77
N THR A 204 -1.63 15.65 -4.00
CA THR A 204 -1.62 14.93 -5.28
C THR A 204 -2.87 14.06 -5.40
N THR A 205 -2.94 13.24 -6.44
CA THR A 205 -3.92 12.16 -6.58
C THR A 205 -3.23 10.80 -6.63
N ALA A 206 -3.96 9.73 -6.33
CA ALA A 206 -3.44 8.36 -6.43
C ALA A 206 -2.90 8.02 -7.83
N GLY A 207 -3.57 8.50 -8.89
CA GLY A 207 -3.12 8.33 -10.26
C GLY A 207 -1.81 9.07 -10.56
N ARG A 208 -1.69 10.33 -10.11
CA ARG A 208 -0.45 11.12 -10.25
C ARG A 208 0.71 10.49 -9.48
N LEU A 209 0.48 10.02 -8.25
CA LEU A 209 1.48 9.31 -7.46
C LEU A 209 2.01 8.08 -8.20
N MET A 210 1.12 7.23 -8.73
CA MET A 210 1.53 6.02 -9.43
C MET A 210 2.24 6.30 -10.75
N SER A 211 1.82 7.34 -11.47
CA SER A 211 2.41 7.71 -12.77
C SER A 211 3.77 8.38 -12.62
N ALA A 212 3.97 9.14 -11.53
CA ALA A 212 5.23 9.81 -11.24
C ALA A 212 6.35 8.88 -10.78
N LEU A 213 6.07 7.67 -10.32
CA LEU A 213 7.06 6.69 -9.85
C LEU A 213 7.76 6.00 -11.02
N ASP A 214 9.02 5.57 -10.80
CA ASP A 214 9.72 4.70 -11.75
C ASP A 214 8.84 3.51 -12.18
N PRO A 215 8.51 3.35 -13.48
CA PRO A 215 7.69 2.26 -13.99
C PRO A 215 8.26 0.85 -13.73
N ASN A 216 9.55 0.73 -13.40
CA ASN A 216 10.17 -0.55 -13.05
C ASN A 216 10.12 -0.85 -11.54
N ALA A 217 9.75 0.13 -10.72
CA ALA A 217 9.61 -0.08 -9.29
C ALA A 217 8.32 -0.89 -9.00
N PRO A 218 8.41 -2.02 -8.26
CA PRO A 218 7.26 -2.88 -7.98
C PRO A 218 6.41 -2.32 -6.82
N VAL A 219 5.93 -1.08 -6.98
CA VAL A 219 5.13 -0.39 -5.97
C VAL A 219 3.67 -0.84 -6.04
N LYS A 220 3.11 -1.19 -4.89
CA LYS A 220 1.68 -1.47 -4.70
C LYS A 220 1.06 -0.35 -3.88
N LEU A 221 -0.01 0.26 -4.38
CA LEU A 221 -0.79 1.25 -3.63
C LEU A 221 -1.99 0.57 -2.97
N GLY A 222 -2.33 0.94 -1.74
CA GLY A 222 -3.56 0.45 -1.12
C GLY A 222 -4.02 1.21 0.12
N ARG A 223 -5.33 1.24 0.34
CA ARG A 223 -5.92 1.75 1.59
C ARG A 223 -5.57 0.88 2.79
N VAL A 224 -5.39 1.52 3.93
CA VAL A 224 -5.26 0.85 5.22
C VAL A 224 -6.65 0.50 5.77
N GLN A 225 -6.79 -0.73 6.23
CA GLN A 225 -7.97 -1.27 6.90
C GLN A 225 -7.82 -1.16 8.41
N TYR A 226 -8.80 -0.54 9.03
CA TYR A 226 -8.78 -0.23 10.45
C TYR A 226 -9.64 -1.20 11.24
N VAL A 227 -9.00 -2.00 12.10
CA VAL A 227 -9.68 -3.06 12.85
C VAL A 227 -9.47 -2.96 14.35
N ASP A 228 -10.43 -3.49 15.09
CA ASP A 228 -10.29 -3.72 16.53
C ASP A 228 -9.65 -5.10 16.76
N PHE A 229 -8.36 -5.13 17.09
CA PHE A 229 -7.65 -6.39 17.33
C PHE A 229 -8.12 -7.13 18.58
N ARG A 230 -8.98 -6.52 19.41
CA ARG A 230 -9.68 -7.23 20.50
C ARG A 230 -10.67 -8.25 19.98
N THR A 231 -11.20 -8.04 18.76
CA THR A 231 -12.21 -8.90 18.15
C THR A 231 -11.79 -9.50 16.81
N SER A 232 -10.77 -8.93 16.16
CA SER A 232 -10.34 -9.33 14.81
C SER A 232 -8.84 -9.63 14.75
N PHE A 233 -8.41 -10.28 13.67
CA PHE A 233 -7.00 -10.48 13.31
C PHE A 233 -6.74 -9.87 11.93
N ALA A 234 -5.48 -9.51 11.65
CA ALA A 234 -5.06 -9.12 10.31
C ALA A 234 -4.83 -10.36 9.43
N GLY A 235 -5.19 -10.25 8.15
CA GLY A 235 -4.84 -11.24 7.14
C GLY A 235 -3.33 -11.38 7.02
N PHE A 236 -2.82 -12.62 6.99
CA PHE A 236 -1.37 -12.84 7.05
C PHE A 236 -0.63 -12.43 5.77
N HIS A 237 -1.33 -12.30 4.64
CA HIS A 237 -0.78 -11.89 3.34
C HIS A 237 -0.64 -10.38 3.15
N ASP A 238 -1.35 -9.58 3.93
CA ASP A 238 -1.48 -8.14 3.73
C ASP A 238 -1.46 -7.36 5.05
N ARG A 239 -0.84 -7.92 6.10
CA ARG A 239 -0.68 -7.31 7.44
C ARG A 239 -0.26 -5.85 7.42
N ILE A 240 0.57 -5.45 6.46
CA ILE A 240 1.02 -4.07 6.30
C ILE A 240 -0.08 -3.09 5.84
N PHE A 241 -1.27 -3.58 5.52
CA PHE A 241 -2.45 -2.75 5.23
C PHE A 241 -3.48 -2.83 6.36
N TRP A 242 -3.16 -3.44 7.51
CA TRP A 242 -4.04 -3.47 8.68
C TRP A 242 -3.47 -2.60 9.79
N LYS A 243 -4.34 -1.78 10.40
CA LYS A 243 -3.97 -0.86 11.48
C LYS A 243 -5.03 -0.84 12.56
N ARG A 244 -4.65 -0.43 13.76
CA ARG A 244 -5.59 -0.34 14.88
C ARG A 244 -6.68 0.69 14.61
N LYS A 245 -7.92 0.36 14.97
CA LYS A 245 -9.09 1.24 14.80
C LYS A 245 -8.92 2.64 15.40
N SER A 246 -8.14 2.80 16.47
CA SER A 246 -7.87 4.11 17.09
C SER A 246 -7.16 5.10 16.16
N LEU A 247 -6.50 4.61 15.10
CA LEU A 247 -5.76 5.42 14.12
C LEU A 247 -6.57 5.66 12.83
N SER A 248 -7.87 5.34 12.81
CA SER A 248 -8.71 5.47 11.61
C SER A 248 -8.84 6.91 11.10
N HIS A 249 -8.60 7.90 11.95
CA HIS A 249 -8.60 9.32 11.59
C HIS A 249 -7.46 9.68 10.63
N GLU A 250 -6.43 8.84 10.48
CA GLU A 250 -5.34 9.09 9.53
C GLU A 250 -5.75 8.88 8.07
N ALA A 251 -6.84 8.13 7.81
CA ALA A 251 -7.31 7.76 6.47
C ALA A 251 -6.17 7.30 5.52
N GLU A 252 -5.31 6.43 6.03
CA GLU A 252 -4.00 6.15 5.43
C GLU A 252 -4.12 5.34 4.12
N VAL A 253 -3.32 5.74 3.14
CA VAL A 253 -3.03 5.02 1.90
C VAL A 253 -1.53 4.76 1.85
N ARG A 254 -1.14 3.51 1.62
CA ARG A 254 0.26 3.07 1.60
C ARG A 254 0.70 2.76 0.19
N ALA A 255 1.82 3.34 -0.23
CA ALA A 255 2.63 2.82 -1.31
C ALA A 255 3.65 1.85 -0.70
N VAL A 256 3.70 0.61 -1.19
CA VAL A 256 4.44 -0.50 -0.56
C VAL A 256 5.34 -1.19 -1.57
N ILE A 257 6.58 -1.47 -1.16
CA ILE A 257 7.56 -2.26 -1.90
C ILE A 257 7.94 -3.46 -1.03
N ALA A 258 7.77 -4.66 -1.56
CA ALA A 258 8.30 -5.88 -0.96
C ALA A 258 9.61 -6.25 -1.66
N ARG A 259 10.74 -6.12 -0.96
CA ARG A 259 12.07 -6.42 -1.50
C ARG A 259 13.00 -6.88 -0.38
N ARG A 260 13.71 -7.99 -0.57
CA ARG A 260 14.83 -8.34 0.30
C ARG A 260 16.04 -7.49 -0.08
N LEU A 261 16.59 -6.77 0.88
CA LEU A 261 17.83 -6.04 0.71
C LEU A 261 19.00 -6.89 1.21
N SER A 262 20.14 -6.81 0.53
CA SER A 262 21.40 -7.41 0.96
C SER A 262 21.99 -6.71 2.18
N GLU A 263 21.67 -5.41 2.35
CA GLU A 263 22.17 -4.55 3.41
C GLU A 263 21.03 -4.14 4.35
N ASP A 264 21.37 -3.97 5.64
CA ASP A 264 20.46 -3.51 6.68
C ASP A 264 20.19 -2.00 6.55
N ARG A 265 19.39 -1.62 5.55
CA ARG A 265 18.96 -0.23 5.31
C ARG A 265 17.63 0.06 5.98
N SER A 266 17.51 1.25 6.57
CA SER A 266 16.27 1.74 7.22
C SER A 266 15.15 2.07 6.22
N GLY A 267 15.48 2.20 4.94
CA GLY A 267 14.52 2.44 3.88
C GLY A 267 15.12 2.35 2.49
N VAL A 268 14.28 2.61 1.48
CA VAL A 268 14.67 2.69 0.07
C VAL A 268 14.09 3.95 -0.56
N SER A 269 14.82 4.54 -1.49
CA SER A 269 14.35 5.66 -2.29
C SER A 269 13.97 5.17 -3.69
N VAL A 270 12.83 5.63 -4.21
CA VAL A 270 12.39 5.38 -5.59
C VAL A 270 12.35 6.70 -6.33
N SER A 271 12.99 6.77 -7.50
CA SER A 271 12.98 7.96 -8.34
C SER A 271 11.55 8.35 -8.73
N ILE A 272 11.29 9.66 -8.73
CA ILE A 272 10.00 10.25 -9.07
C ILE A 272 10.16 11.44 -10.01
N ASN A 273 9.13 11.70 -10.82
CA ASN A 273 8.95 12.99 -11.48
C ASN A 273 8.23 13.96 -10.52
N LEU A 274 8.93 14.98 -10.05
CA LEU A 274 8.39 15.96 -9.09
C LEU A 274 7.21 16.76 -9.65
N SER A 275 7.25 17.15 -10.92
CA SER A 275 6.20 17.96 -11.56
C SER A 275 4.92 17.15 -11.82
N GLU A 276 5.06 15.84 -11.96
CA GLU A 276 3.95 14.91 -12.09
C GLU A 276 3.40 14.48 -10.72
N LEU A 277 4.27 14.28 -9.74
CA LEU A 277 3.86 13.91 -8.39
C LEU A 277 3.12 15.04 -7.71
N ILE A 278 3.70 16.24 -7.68
CA ILE A 278 3.21 17.33 -6.84
C ILE A 278 2.21 18.14 -7.64
N GLU A 279 0.95 18.18 -7.18
CA GLU A 279 -0.08 19.03 -7.77
C GLU A 279 -0.05 20.41 -7.11
N VAL A 280 -0.02 20.45 -5.78
CA VAL A 280 0.00 21.66 -4.97
C VAL A 280 0.88 21.43 -3.74
N ILE A 281 1.54 22.49 -3.28
CA ILE A 281 2.20 22.55 -1.98
C ILE A 281 1.39 23.46 -1.07
N VAL A 282 1.15 23.03 0.17
CA VAL A 282 0.54 23.88 1.21
C VAL A 282 1.55 24.00 2.37
N PRO A 283 1.95 25.23 2.77
CA PRO A 283 2.78 25.44 3.95
C PRO A 283 1.98 25.15 5.23
N SER A 284 2.67 24.70 6.28
CA SER A 284 2.05 24.51 7.58
C SER A 284 1.38 25.80 8.08
N PRO A 285 0.12 25.75 8.56
CA PRO A 285 -0.54 26.90 9.18
C PRO A 285 0.12 27.32 10.50
N LEU A 286 0.98 26.46 11.07
CA LEU A 286 1.75 26.73 12.28
C LEU A 286 3.11 27.37 11.98
N ALA A 287 3.47 27.54 10.70
CA ALA A 287 4.74 28.13 10.30
C ALA A 287 4.71 29.66 10.39
N PRO A 288 5.86 30.31 10.66
CA PRO A 288 5.97 31.77 10.60
C PRO A 288 5.66 32.33 9.20
N ALA A 289 5.17 33.57 9.11
CA ALA A 289 4.80 34.21 7.84
C ALA A 289 5.93 34.25 6.78
N TRP A 290 7.19 34.33 7.20
CA TRP A 290 8.33 34.32 6.28
C TRP A 290 8.53 32.97 5.57
N PHE A 291 7.94 31.88 6.08
CA PHE A 291 8.12 30.54 5.56
C PHE A 291 7.60 30.39 4.12
N SER A 292 6.48 31.04 3.79
CA SER A 292 5.94 31.04 2.41
C SER A 292 6.92 31.69 1.42
N THR A 293 7.59 32.77 1.79
CA THR A 293 8.63 33.40 0.97
C THR A 293 9.84 32.48 0.77
N LEU A 294 10.25 31.78 1.83
CA LEU A 294 11.32 30.78 1.73
C LEU A 294 10.93 29.64 0.77
N LEU A 295 9.70 29.13 0.85
CA LEU A 295 9.22 28.10 -0.06
C LEU A 295 9.26 28.55 -1.52
N GLY A 296 8.83 29.78 -1.81
CA GLY A 296 8.95 30.35 -3.16
C GLY A 296 10.39 30.33 -3.66
N SER A 297 11.34 30.79 -2.83
CA SER A 297 12.77 30.77 -3.16
C SER A 297 13.33 29.36 -3.36
N ILE A 298 12.83 28.36 -2.60
CA ILE A 298 13.22 26.96 -2.75
C ILE A 298 12.72 26.42 -4.10
N LEU A 299 11.45 26.62 -4.43
CA LEU A 299 10.85 26.13 -5.68
C LEU A 299 11.54 26.72 -6.92
N GLU A 300 11.87 28.01 -6.89
CA GLU A 300 12.66 28.66 -7.94
C GLU A 300 14.05 28.01 -8.12
N ARG A 301 14.76 27.73 -7.01
CA ARG A 301 16.09 27.08 -7.08
C ARG A 301 16.04 25.67 -7.66
N PHE A 302 14.96 24.94 -7.42
CA PHE A 302 14.73 23.63 -8.01
C PHE A 302 14.07 23.68 -9.40
N ASN A 303 13.85 24.88 -9.97
CA ASN A 303 13.16 25.09 -11.25
C ASN A 303 11.76 24.44 -11.31
N LEU A 304 11.02 24.47 -10.19
CA LEU A 304 9.69 23.88 -10.09
C LEU A 304 8.59 24.94 -10.17
N GLN A 305 7.71 24.81 -11.16
CA GLN A 305 6.54 25.66 -11.34
C GLN A 305 5.31 25.02 -10.68
N ILE A 306 5.39 24.82 -9.36
CA ILE A 306 4.33 24.18 -8.58
C ILE A 306 3.55 25.27 -7.82
N PRO A 307 2.21 25.27 -7.87
CA PRO A 307 1.40 26.21 -7.11
C PRO A 307 1.54 25.99 -5.60
N VAL A 308 1.73 27.09 -4.86
CA VAL A 308 1.67 27.13 -3.40
C VAL A 308 0.32 27.71 -3.00
N GLN A 309 -0.47 26.96 -2.23
CA GLN A 309 -1.77 27.39 -1.73
C GLN A 309 -1.69 27.68 -0.23
N GLU A 310 -2.49 28.63 0.25
CA GLU A 310 -2.64 28.89 1.69
C GLU A 310 -3.40 27.73 2.35
N SER A 311 -3.05 27.43 3.61
CA SER A 311 -3.73 26.39 4.38
C SER A 311 -5.18 26.77 4.66
N GLU A 312 -6.10 25.84 4.44
CA GLU A 312 -7.53 26.02 4.73
C GLU A 312 -7.80 26.22 6.23
N LEU A 313 -6.87 25.79 7.09
CA LEU A 313 -6.95 25.96 8.54
C LEU A 313 -6.72 27.41 9.00
N LEU A 314 -6.28 28.30 8.11
CA LEU A 314 -6.13 29.75 8.38
C LEU A 314 -7.40 30.55 8.09
N ALA A 315 -8.46 29.91 7.57
CA ALA A 315 -9.72 30.55 7.28
C ALA A 315 -10.29 31.24 8.53
N GLN A 316 -10.67 32.51 8.39
CA GLN A 316 -11.17 33.30 9.51
C GLN A 316 -12.63 32.92 9.83
N PRO A 317 -12.96 32.62 11.10
CA PRO A 317 -14.33 32.37 11.51
C PRO A 317 -15.14 33.68 11.50
N PHE A 318 -16.45 33.57 11.27
CA PHE A 318 -17.41 34.63 11.52
C PHE A 318 -18.12 34.38 12.86
N PHE A 319 -18.39 35.44 13.62
CA PHE A 319 -19.04 35.39 14.94
C PHE A 319 -20.26 36.31 14.99
#